data_AF-A0A800A8X7-F1
#
_entry.id   AF-A0A800A8X7-F1
#
_cell.length_a   1.000
_cell.length_b   1.000
_cell.length_c   1.000
_cell.angle_alpha   90.00
_cell.angle_beta   90.00
_cell.angle_gamma   90.00
#
_symmetry.space_group_name_H-M   'P 1'
#
loop_
_entity.id
_entity.type
_entity.pdbx_description
1 polymer ?
#
loop_
_entity_poly.entity_id
_entity_poly.type
_entity_poly.pdbx_seq_one_letter_code
_entity_poly.pdbx_strand_id
1 'polypeptide(L)'
;MRQATLMGLGPSTNCGNPNRARPLPLSAEPLMLGDRAQIHIQAHQDRLPAAPGQRRGCQVPPRVQRRTGDRGNRPGGHLRGRGPGLRRQPLLRRQDPQPLRRGEPRPAAGDACPHRDQARPDGGDGRAEPGGPRRLEGGATGQGLRRRVLRRHQDHRRRRRPHGHPHRVRLHGGHQRGGQVTGGARLLMAVRIEATRLVPGRGDVVENGVVVLDGDVIVYAGAADEAPETPDAEVITTETVMPGMWECHGHFIGTYTANIDEVHTLRPQLGAMRVTADARRALDAGFTSVREVGGFGVFLARAIEEGQVVGPNIYGSGLMLSMTAGHGDTHGMDLDKARASWVRVFGEDGIVDGPDQCRAGVRRMLRLGAKVIKVHASGGVMSELDDPHLPQFSLDELRTIVDEATRMERLVAAHCHGKRGIMNALEAGIKTIEHGTYLDEEAADAMVETGAILVPTRWIVEFLVAEGEKRGIPEYAKKKIQVTAEHHA
;
A
#
# COMPACT_ATOMS: atom_id res chain seq x y z
N MET A 1 -16.13 -19.78 56.62
CA MET A 1 -16.04 -19.15 57.96
C MET A 1 -16.15 -17.65 57.72
N ARG A 2 -17.34 -17.03 57.88
CA ARG A 2 -17.89 -16.39 59.10
C ARG A 2 -17.02 -15.19 59.53
N GLN A 3 -17.46 -13.93 59.68
CA GLN A 3 -18.73 -13.30 60.15
C GLN A 3 -18.94 -11.93 59.41
N ALA A 4 -20.13 -11.51 58.95
CA ALA A 4 -21.33 -10.94 59.63
C ALA A 4 -21.06 -9.54 60.27
N THR A 5 -21.88 -8.47 60.11
CA THR A 5 -23.31 -8.37 60.53
C THR A 5 -23.95 -7.01 60.14
N LEU A 6 -25.22 -7.04 59.65
CA LEU A 6 -26.41 -6.11 59.66
C LEU A 6 -26.26 -4.55 59.69
N MET A 7 -27.14 -3.72 59.09
CA MET A 7 -28.61 -3.56 59.25
C MET A 7 -29.26 -2.76 58.10
N GLY A 8 -30.57 -2.93 57.86
CA GLY A 8 -31.36 -2.20 56.86
C GLY A 8 -32.37 -1.19 57.45
N LEU A 9 -33.06 -0.46 56.56
CA LEU A 9 -34.45 0.05 56.57
C LEU A 9 -34.58 1.22 55.54
N GLY A 10 -35.57 1.17 54.63
CA GLY A 10 -35.99 2.31 53.77
C GLY A 10 -37.12 3.14 54.40
N PRO A 11 -37.94 3.94 53.66
CA PRO A 11 -37.83 4.39 52.26
C PRO A 11 -38.16 5.91 52.02
N SER A 12 -38.04 6.31 50.74
CA SER A 12 -38.70 7.43 50.02
C SER A 12 -38.24 8.88 50.22
N THR A 13 -37.79 9.51 49.12
CA THR A 13 -38.44 10.68 48.47
C THR A 13 -37.70 11.16 47.21
N ASN A 14 -38.49 11.28 46.13
CA ASN A 14 -38.56 12.31 45.08
C ASN A 14 -37.49 12.55 43.96
N CYS A 15 -38.07 12.56 42.75
CA CYS A 15 -37.88 13.45 41.59
C CYS A 15 -36.67 13.35 40.64
N GLY A 16 -36.97 13.05 39.37
CA GLY A 16 -36.24 13.60 38.21
C GLY A 16 -36.20 12.73 36.95
N ASN A 17 -37.18 12.86 36.04
CA ASN A 17 -37.12 12.46 34.63
C ASN A 17 -37.39 13.74 33.81
N PRO A 18 -36.69 14.03 32.69
CA PRO A 18 -37.18 13.59 31.37
C PRO A 18 -36.07 13.38 30.30
N ASN A 19 -36.23 12.36 29.44
CA ASN A 19 -36.35 12.51 27.97
C ASN A 19 -36.02 11.19 27.23
N ARG A 20 -37.04 10.66 26.56
CA ARG A 20 -36.91 9.68 25.48
C ARG A 20 -37.20 10.39 24.16
N ALA A 21 -36.21 10.46 23.27
CA ALA A 21 -36.42 10.75 21.85
C ALA A 21 -35.98 9.52 21.04
N ARG A 22 -36.86 9.08 20.13
CA ARG A 22 -36.68 7.94 19.20
C ARG A 22 -35.77 8.34 18.03
N PRO A 23 -34.95 7.42 17.48
CA PRO A 23 -34.26 7.66 16.21
C PRO A 23 -35.15 7.35 14.99
N LEU A 24 -35.02 8.19 13.96
CA LEU A 24 -35.63 8.05 12.62
C LEU A 24 -34.77 7.11 11.74
N PRO A 25 -35.37 6.30 10.84
CA PRO A 25 -34.62 5.50 9.88
C PRO A 25 -34.36 6.27 8.58
N LEU A 26 -33.12 6.24 8.09
CA LEU A 26 -32.74 6.66 6.74
C LEU A 26 -32.84 5.43 5.81
N SER A 27 -33.81 5.46 4.89
CA SER A 27 -33.90 4.55 3.75
C SER A 27 -33.29 5.23 2.52
N ALA A 28 -32.32 4.59 1.88
CA ALA A 28 -31.82 4.98 0.56
C ALA A 28 -32.08 3.82 -0.43
N GLU A 29 -32.93 4.07 -1.42
CA GLU A 29 -33.03 3.26 -2.64
C GLU A 29 -32.33 3.98 -3.80
N PRO A 30 -31.69 3.26 -4.75
CA PRO A 30 -30.90 3.85 -5.81
C PRO A 30 -31.73 4.22 -7.05
N LEU A 31 -31.52 5.42 -7.58
CA LEU A 31 -31.99 5.85 -8.90
C LEU A 31 -30.98 5.43 -9.99
N MET A 32 -31.42 4.57 -10.89
CA MET A 32 -30.76 4.26 -12.17
C MET A 32 -31.27 5.22 -13.25
N LEU A 33 -30.37 5.95 -13.94
CA LEU A 33 -30.64 6.51 -15.27
C LEU A 33 -29.33 6.82 -16.03
N GLY A 34 -29.12 6.07 -17.13
CA GLY A 34 -29.01 6.61 -18.48
C GLY A 34 -27.72 7.28 -18.95
N ASP A 35 -27.08 6.65 -19.94
CA ASP A 35 -25.96 7.13 -20.76
C ASP A 35 -26.09 8.59 -21.26
N ARG A 36 -24.99 9.36 -21.13
CA ARG A 36 -24.27 10.09 -22.21
C ARG A 36 -23.17 10.98 -21.61
N ALA A 37 -21.92 10.61 -21.89
CA ALA A 37 -20.73 11.34 -21.44
C ALA A 37 -20.49 12.60 -22.30
N GLN A 38 -20.71 13.77 -21.70
CA GLN A 38 -20.03 15.02 -22.03
C GLN A 38 -19.59 15.68 -20.71
N ILE A 39 -18.32 16.07 -20.68
CA ILE A 39 -17.64 16.65 -19.53
C ILE A 39 -18.20 18.06 -19.28
N HIS A 40 -18.83 18.29 -18.13
CA HIS A 40 -19.01 19.62 -17.56
C HIS A 40 -18.83 19.55 -16.04
N ILE A 41 -17.86 20.30 -15.53
CA ILE A 41 -17.70 20.61 -14.10
C ILE A 41 -18.74 21.68 -13.79
N GLN A 42 -19.74 21.36 -12.97
CA GLN A 42 -20.77 22.31 -12.56
C GLN A 42 -20.58 22.66 -11.08
N ALA A 43 -20.22 23.91 -10.83
CA ALA A 43 -20.25 24.53 -9.51
C ALA A 43 -21.71 24.57 -9.02
N HIS A 44 -21.97 23.99 -7.85
CA HIS A 44 -23.27 24.09 -7.19
C HIS A 44 -23.39 25.46 -6.49
N GLN A 45 -24.33 26.28 -6.95
CA GLN A 45 -24.85 27.42 -6.19
C GLN A 45 -26.18 27.02 -5.55
N ASP A 46 -26.24 27.01 -4.21
CA ASP A 46 -27.46 26.75 -3.46
C ASP A 46 -28.42 27.96 -3.52
N ARG A 47 -29.65 27.71 -3.97
CA ARG A 47 -30.80 28.60 -3.72
C ARG A 47 -31.89 27.84 -2.98
N LEU A 48 -32.22 28.31 -1.78
CA LEU A 48 -33.34 27.87 -0.95
C LEU A 48 -34.69 28.12 -1.64
N PRO A 49 -35.70 27.23 -1.50
CA PRO A 49 -37.08 27.57 -1.80
C PRO A 49 -37.96 27.69 -0.55
N ALA A 50 -38.86 28.69 -0.59
CA ALA A 50 -40.00 28.85 0.29
C ALA A 50 -41.19 27.95 -0.14
N ALA A 51 -42.04 27.58 0.80
CA ALA A 51 -43.24 26.73 0.62
C ALA A 51 -44.54 27.57 0.42
N PRO A 52 -45.75 26.98 0.36
CA PRO A 52 -46.32 26.20 -0.75
C PRO A 52 -47.70 26.73 -1.24
N GLY A 53 -48.14 26.29 -2.43
CA GLY A 53 -49.45 26.63 -3.03
C GLY A 53 -50.16 25.43 -3.68
N GLN A 54 -51.49 25.46 -3.70
CA GLN A 54 -52.45 24.35 -3.75
C GLN A 54 -52.83 23.78 -5.15
N ARG A 55 -53.13 22.46 -5.13
CA ARG A 55 -54.31 21.72 -5.67
C ARG A 55 -54.53 21.39 -7.18
N ARG A 56 -55.09 20.16 -7.34
CA ARG A 56 -55.87 19.52 -8.44
C ARG A 56 -55.02 18.97 -9.60
N GLY A 57 -55.12 17.73 -10.08
CA GLY A 57 -56.11 16.66 -9.97
C GLY A 57 -56.37 16.11 -11.39
N CYS A 58 -56.25 14.79 -11.63
CA CYS A 58 -56.84 13.97 -12.73
C CYS A 58 -56.12 12.61 -12.77
N GLN A 59 -56.67 11.55 -12.18
CA GLN A 59 -57.54 10.52 -12.79
C GLN A 59 -56.88 9.58 -13.80
N VAL A 60 -56.90 8.31 -13.41
CA VAL A 60 -56.46 7.07 -14.08
C VAL A 60 -57.69 6.35 -14.67
N PRO A 61 -57.53 5.51 -15.71
CA PRO A 61 -58.36 4.32 -15.84
C PRO A 61 -57.55 3.00 -15.91
N PRO A 62 -58.18 1.84 -15.66
CA PRO A 62 -57.53 0.75 -14.91
C PRO A 62 -57.43 -0.63 -15.63
N ARG A 63 -56.65 -1.51 -14.99
CA ARG A 63 -56.77 -3.00 -14.87
C ARG A 63 -56.62 -3.88 -16.13
N VAL A 64 -55.79 -4.94 -16.01
CA VAL A 64 -56.25 -6.35 -15.89
C VAL A 64 -55.18 -7.18 -15.14
N GLN A 65 -55.62 -7.89 -14.10
CA GLN A 65 -54.91 -9.01 -13.45
C GLN A 65 -55.24 -10.32 -14.18
N ARG A 66 -54.29 -11.28 -14.21
CA ARG A 66 -54.57 -12.69 -13.85
C ARG A 66 -53.28 -13.50 -13.59
N ARG A 67 -53.14 -13.89 -12.32
CA ARG A 67 -52.65 -15.18 -11.78
C ARG A 67 -53.19 -16.37 -12.62
N THR A 68 -52.64 -17.58 -12.70
CA THR A 68 -51.81 -18.48 -11.88
C THR A 68 -51.72 -19.78 -12.71
N GLY A 69 -50.73 -20.64 -12.53
CA GLY A 69 -50.85 -22.01 -13.06
C GLY A 69 -49.57 -22.84 -13.07
N ASP A 70 -49.45 -23.65 -12.03
CA ASP A 70 -48.40 -24.60 -11.70
C ASP A 70 -48.42 -25.89 -12.56
N ARG A 71 -47.33 -26.66 -12.45
CA ARG A 71 -47.12 -28.10 -12.74
C ARG A 71 -46.57 -28.54 -14.10
N GLY A 72 -45.56 -29.40 -14.03
CA GLY A 72 -45.43 -30.51 -14.99
C GLY A 72 -44.02 -31.00 -15.25
N ASN A 73 -43.70 -32.17 -14.69
CA ASN A 73 -42.43 -32.88 -14.75
C ASN A 73 -42.15 -33.49 -16.15
N ARG A 74 -40.87 -33.81 -16.43
CA ARG A 74 -40.26 -34.41 -17.65
C ARG A 74 -40.80 -35.83 -17.98
N PRO A 75 -40.29 -36.65 -18.96
CA PRO A 75 -39.19 -36.52 -19.94
C PRO A 75 -39.43 -37.16 -21.35
N GLY A 76 -38.41 -37.10 -22.23
CA GLY A 76 -38.29 -37.86 -23.48
C GLY A 76 -38.07 -36.93 -24.68
N GLY A 77 -37.25 -37.18 -25.68
CA GLY A 77 -36.43 -38.32 -26.12
C GLY A 77 -35.83 -37.90 -27.47
N HIS A 78 -34.72 -38.52 -27.87
CA HIS A 78 -33.95 -38.25 -29.08
C HIS A 78 -34.77 -38.17 -30.39
N LEU A 79 -34.34 -37.34 -31.37
CA LEU A 79 -33.69 -37.78 -32.63
C LEU A 79 -33.54 -36.64 -33.68
N ARG A 80 -32.29 -36.47 -34.12
CA ARG A 80 -31.76 -36.21 -35.48
C ARG A 80 -32.63 -35.52 -36.55
N GLY A 81 -32.08 -34.46 -37.14
CA GLY A 81 -32.49 -33.93 -38.46
C GLY A 81 -31.38 -33.08 -39.09
N ARG A 82 -30.78 -33.58 -40.17
CA ARG A 82 -29.64 -33.04 -40.92
C ARG A 82 -29.96 -31.71 -41.64
N GLY A 83 -28.94 -30.88 -41.83
CA GLY A 83 -28.87 -29.82 -42.84
C GLY A 83 -27.40 -29.53 -43.23
N PRO A 84 -27.09 -29.22 -44.50
CA PRO A 84 -25.79 -29.50 -45.13
C PRO A 84 -24.80 -28.33 -45.04
N GLY A 85 -23.51 -28.69 -45.13
CA GLY A 85 -22.39 -27.77 -44.93
C GLY A 85 -21.95 -26.98 -46.16
N LEU A 86 -20.99 -26.09 -45.92
CA LEU A 86 -20.06 -25.55 -46.92
C LEU A 86 -18.67 -25.32 -46.29
N ARG A 87 -17.68 -25.57 -47.14
CA ARG A 87 -16.25 -25.86 -46.94
C ARG A 87 -15.37 -24.69 -46.47
N ARG A 88 -14.22 -25.04 -45.85
CA ARG A 88 -12.80 -24.59 -46.04
C ARG A 88 -12.04 -24.90 -44.73
N GLN A 89 -10.79 -25.38 -44.61
CA GLN A 89 -9.64 -25.78 -45.45
C GLN A 89 -8.68 -26.61 -44.51
N PRO A 90 -7.57 -27.21 -44.99
CA PRO A 90 -7.03 -28.47 -44.45
C PRO A 90 -6.12 -28.36 -43.22
N LEU A 91 -6.23 -29.39 -42.36
CA LEU A 91 -5.35 -29.72 -41.24
C LEU A 91 -3.97 -30.17 -41.73
N LEU A 92 -2.91 -29.53 -41.23
CA LEU A 92 -1.54 -30.03 -41.35
C LEU A 92 -1.35 -31.27 -40.46
N ARG A 93 -0.77 -32.29 -41.09
CA ARG A 93 -0.51 -33.63 -40.53
C ARG A 93 0.45 -33.59 -39.36
N ARG A 94 0.09 -34.35 -38.32
CA ARG A 94 1.01 -34.89 -37.31
C ARG A 94 2.05 -35.78 -37.97
N GLN A 95 3.31 -35.64 -37.56
CA GLN A 95 4.32 -36.67 -37.68
C GLN A 95 4.86 -36.95 -36.27
N ASP A 96 4.56 -38.13 -35.74
CA ASP A 96 5.37 -38.77 -34.71
C ASP A 96 6.48 -39.56 -35.41
N PRO A 97 7.68 -39.64 -34.80
CA PRO A 97 8.34 -40.93 -34.72
C PRO A 97 8.85 -41.24 -33.30
N GLN A 98 8.23 -42.27 -32.71
CA GLN A 98 8.72 -43.43 -31.95
C GLN A 98 9.91 -43.34 -30.94
N PRO A 99 9.91 -44.22 -29.90
CA PRO A 99 10.62 -44.00 -28.64
C PRO A 99 11.85 -44.91 -28.38
N LEU A 100 12.68 -44.43 -27.43
CA LEU A 100 13.56 -45.14 -26.48
C LEU A 100 14.84 -45.87 -26.98
N ARG A 101 15.99 -45.42 -26.47
CA ARG A 101 17.00 -46.31 -25.89
C ARG A 101 17.44 -45.81 -24.51
N ARG A 102 17.26 -46.70 -23.52
CA ARG A 102 17.79 -46.60 -22.15
C ARG A 102 19.30 -46.82 -22.16
N GLY A 103 20.03 -46.02 -21.40
CA GLY A 103 21.42 -46.29 -21.00
C GLY A 103 21.57 -45.90 -19.54
N GLU A 104 21.72 -46.89 -18.67
CA GLU A 104 22.00 -46.77 -17.24
C GLU A 104 23.51 -46.55 -16.96
N PRO A 105 23.90 -46.17 -15.72
CA PRO A 105 25.06 -45.31 -15.44
C PRO A 105 26.34 -46.08 -15.11
N ARG A 106 27.50 -45.39 -15.15
CA ARG A 106 28.75 -45.87 -14.53
C ARG A 106 29.48 -44.77 -13.74
N PRO A 107 30.15 -45.11 -12.61
CA PRO A 107 30.70 -44.16 -11.65
C PRO A 107 32.24 -43.93 -11.76
N ALA A 108 32.66 -42.84 -11.10
CA ALA A 108 33.94 -42.43 -10.52
C ALA A 108 35.29 -43.13 -10.87
N ALA A 109 36.27 -42.29 -11.22
CA ALA A 109 37.71 -42.41 -10.93
C ALA A 109 38.22 -40.95 -10.78
N GLY A 110 38.99 -40.50 -9.79
CA GLY A 110 39.93 -41.21 -8.94
C GLY A 110 41.32 -41.11 -9.56
N ASP A 111 42.06 -40.03 -9.30
CA ASP A 111 43.51 -39.99 -9.51
C ASP A 111 44.17 -39.08 -8.48
N ALA A 112 45.23 -39.62 -7.88
CA ALA A 112 46.04 -39.06 -6.80
C ALA A 112 47.52 -39.08 -7.20
N CYS A 113 48.28 -38.22 -6.49
CA CYS A 113 49.73 -38.26 -6.20
C CYS A 113 50.71 -37.62 -7.23
N PRO A 114 51.95 -37.22 -6.79
CA PRO A 114 52.56 -37.40 -5.46
C PRO A 114 53.23 -36.17 -4.80
N HIS A 115 53.57 -36.37 -3.53
CA HIS A 115 54.42 -35.59 -2.63
C HIS A 115 55.86 -35.32 -3.10
N ARG A 116 56.46 -34.24 -2.59
CA ARG A 116 57.89 -34.15 -2.24
C ARG A 116 58.09 -33.32 -0.97
N ASP A 117 59.19 -33.62 -0.30
CA ASP A 117 59.39 -33.67 1.15
C ASP A 117 60.47 -32.67 1.62
N GLN A 118 60.47 -32.34 2.93
CA GLN A 118 61.59 -31.87 3.79
C GLN A 118 62.04 -30.37 3.66
N ALA A 119 62.41 -29.61 4.70
CA ALA A 119 62.83 -29.87 6.09
C ALA A 119 62.61 -28.64 7.03
N ARG A 120 62.52 -28.89 8.35
CA ARG A 120 62.75 -27.95 9.49
C ARG A 120 64.27 -27.98 9.90
N PRO A 121 64.78 -27.45 11.05
CA PRO A 121 64.24 -26.60 12.13
C PRO A 121 65.20 -25.49 12.67
N ASP A 122 64.71 -24.69 13.63
CA ASP A 122 65.34 -24.37 14.95
C ASP A 122 64.50 -23.23 15.57
N GLY A 123 64.11 -23.17 16.84
CA GLY A 123 64.47 -23.89 18.06
C GLY A 123 64.41 -22.85 19.20
N GLY A 124 63.65 -23.10 20.27
CA GLY A 124 63.68 -22.25 21.48
C GLY A 124 62.39 -22.23 22.29
N ASP A 125 62.17 -23.28 23.09
CA ASP A 125 61.11 -23.38 24.10
C ASP A 125 61.72 -23.35 25.50
N GLY A 126 61.04 -22.70 26.45
CA GLY A 126 61.47 -22.58 27.85
C GLY A 126 60.32 -22.33 28.84
N ARG A 127 59.58 -23.41 29.17
CA ARG A 127 59.00 -23.86 30.48
C ARG A 127 58.45 -22.79 31.47
N ALA A 128 57.15 -22.77 31.81
CA ALA A 128 56.34 -23.61 32.74
C ALA A 128 56.45 -23.18 34.24
N GLU A 129 55.43 -22.52 34.83
CA GLU A 129 54.36 -23.02 35.75
C GLU A 129 54.56 -22.43 37.20
N PRO A 130 53.65 -22.53 38.21
CA PRO A 130 52.28 -21.99 38.32
C PRO A 130 51.96 -21.36 39.73
N GLY A 131 50.73 -20.82 39.93
CA GLY A 131 50.03 -20.92 41.23
C GLY A 131 49.56 -19.66 41.99
N GLY A 132 48.24 -19.52 42.13
CA GLY A 132 47.56 -19.31 43.44
C GLY A 132 47.22 -17.89 43.94
N PRO A 133 46.18 -17.72 44.79
CA PRO A 133 45.27 -16.56 44.76
C PRO A 133 45.38 -15.63 45.98
N ARG A 134 44.90 -14.38 45.87
CA ARG A 134 44.51 -13.54 47.03
C ARG A 134 43.27 -12.67 46.76
N ARG A 135 42.28 -12.79 47.64
CA ARG A 135 41.23 -11.80 47.92
C ARG A 135 41.80 -10.72 48.86
N LEU A 136 41.34 -9.47 48.73
CA LEU A 136 40.50 -8.75 49.72
C LEU A 136 40.41 -7.25 49.36
N GLU A 137 39.15 -6.79 49.36
CA GLU A 137 38.61 -5.49 49.84
C GLU A 137 39.09 -4.12 49.29
N GLY A 138 38.10 -3.23 49.13
CA GLY A 138 38.28 -1.78 49.03
C GLY A 138 37.29 -1.12 48.07
N GLY A 139 36.16 -0.62 48.59
CA GLY A 139 35.15 0.09 47.80
C GLY A 139 35.51 1.54 47.47
N ALA A 140 34.81 2.11 46.50
CA ALA A 140 34.29 3.49 46.48
C ALA A 140 33.67 3.82 45.12
N THR A 141 32.40 4.24 45.18
CA THR A 141 31.72 5.27 44.37
C THR A 141 32.36 5.75 43.06
N GLY A 142 31.59 5.70 41.96
CA GLY A 142 31.89 6.47 40.75
C GLY A 142 30.77 6.38 39.71
N GLN A 143 29.94 7.42 39.63
CA GLN A 143 29.04 7.67 38.50
C GLN A 143 29.83 7.76 37.19
N GLY A 144 29.28 7.19 36.10
CA GLY A 144 29.56 7.66 34.74
C GLY A 144 30.20 6.64 33.78
N LEU A 145 29.36 5.95 33.00
CA LEU A 145 29.72 5.33 31.71
C LEU A 145 28.51 5.50 30.77
N ARG A 146 28.32 6.64 30.09
CA ARG A 146 28.86 7.01 28.78
C ARG A 146 28.89 5.90 27.73
N ARG A 147 27.82 5.91 26.93
CA ARG A 147 27.74 5.77 25.45
C ARG A 147 29.08 5.49 24.74
N ARG A 148 29.23 4.26 24.26
CA ARG A 148 29.88 3.85 23.00
C ARG A 148 28.88 2.85 22.41
N VAL A 149 28.28 3.05 21.24
CA VAL A 149 28.80 2.78 19.88
C VAL A 149 27.85 3.55 18.95
N LEU A 150 28.27 4.52 18.14
CA LEU A 150 28.53 4.36 16.71
C LEU A 150 29.09 5.70 16.21
N ARG A 151 30.41 5.78 15.98
CA ARG A 151 31.04 6.86 15.21
C ARG A 151 32.15 6.26 14.36
N ARG A 152 31.80 5.82 13.16
CA ARG A 152 32.73 5.70 12.03
C ARG A 152 31.98 6.03 10.75
N HIS A 153 32.11 7.30 10.33
CA HIS A 153 32.24 7.73 8.92
C HIS A 153 32.06 9.25 8.85
N GLN A 154 33.08 10.00 9.27
CA GLN A 154 33.28 11.38 8.80
C GLN A 154 34.78 11.64 8.74
N ASP A 155 35.36 11.51 7.54
CA ASP A 155 36.54 12.27 7.19
C ASP A 155 36.67 12.35 5.66
N HIS A 156 36.24 13.48 5.10
CA HIS A 156 36.82 14.15 3.93
C HIS A 156 36.06 15.44 3.67
N ARG A 157 36.38 16.50 4.44
CA ARG A 157 36.06 17.89 4.07
C ARG A 157 37.36 18.63 3.80
N ARG A 158 37.67 18.88 2.53
CA ARG A 158 38.60 19.94 2.12
C ARG A 158 37.95 20.85 1.07
N ARG A 159 37.57 22.03 1.55
CA ARG A 159 37.56 23.36 0.91
C ARG A 159 37.46 23.44 -0.62
N ARG A 160 36.32 23.91 -1.14
CA ARG A 160 36.25 24.79 -2.34
C ARG A 160 35.11 25.82 -2.17
N ARG A 161 35.41 27.08 -2.53
CA ARG A 161 34.52 28.26 -2.50
C ARG A 161 33.55 28.25 -3.69
N PRO A 162 32.43 29.00 -3.65
CA PRO A 162 31.36 28.88 -4.64
C PRO A 162 31.55 29.86 -5.82
N HIS A 163 31.35 29.36 -7.04
CA HIS A 163 31.01 30.18 -8.20
C HIS A 163 29.67 29.69 -8.75
N GLY A 164 28.73 30.63 -8.89
CA GLY A 164 27.41 30.38 -9.44
C GLY A 164 27.41 30.34 -10.96
N HIS A 165 26.58 29.46 -11.50
CA HIS A 165 25.77 29.68 -12.71
C HIS A 165 24.66 28.60 -12.77
N PRO A 166 23.49 28.92 -13.36
CA PRO A 166 22.30 28.08 -13.26
C PRO A 166 22.35 26.87 -14.21
N HIS A 167 22.08 25.68 -13.68
CA HIS A 167 21.98 24.46 -14.47
C HIS A 167 20.58 24.31 -15.09
N ARG A 168 20.52 24.48 -16.42
CA ARG A 168 19.45 23.94 -17.27
C ARG A 168 19.64 22.42 -17.39
N VAL A 169 18.66 21.63 -16.95
CA VAL A 169 18.60 20.19 -17.22
C VAL A 169 18.14 19.99 -18.66
N ARG A 170 19.03 19.47 -19.53
CA ARG A 170 18.67 18.93 -20.84
C ARG A 170 18.38 17.44 -20.68
N LEU A 171 17.15 17.02 -20.96
CA LEU A 171 16.82 15.62 -21.18
C LEU A 171 17.24 15.22 -22.60
N HIS A 172 17.93 14.09 -22.72
CA HIS A 172 18.40 13.54 -23.99
C HIS A 172 17.22 13.08 -24.87
N GLY A 173 17.08 13.69 -26.04
CA GLY A 173 16.14 13.27 -27.08
C GLY A 173 16.65 12.07 -27.88
N GLY A 174 15.86 10.99 -27.87
CA GLY A 174 15.97 9.90 -28.83
C GLY A 174 15.40 10.31 -30.19
N HIS A 175 16.10 9.94 -31.26
CA HIS A 175 15.70 10.15 -32.66
C HIS A 175 14.28 9.65 -32.96
N GLN A 176 13.41 10.53 -33.46
CA GLN A 176 12.22 10.13 -34.22
C GLN A 176 12.39 10.51 -35.69
N ARG A 177 12.23 9.52 -36.57
CA ARG A 177 12.10 9.71 -38.01
C ARG A 177 10.71 10.28 -38.32
N GLY A 178 10.69 11.20 -39.28
CA GLY A 178 9.57 12.09 -39.56
C GLY A 178 8.28 11.41 -40.04
N GLY A 179 7.18 11.99 -39.57
CA GLY A 179 5.87 12.00 -40.20
C GLY A 179 5.24 13.36 -39.89
N GLN A 180 4.99 14.17 -40.92
CA GLN A 180 4.25 15.43 -40.76
C GLN A 180 2.82 15.11 -40.34
N VAL A 181 2.48 15.38 -39.08
CA VAL A 181 1.10 15.50 -38.63
C VAL A 181 0.79 16.99 -38.58
N THR A 182 -0.07 17.45 -39.48
CA THR A 182 -0.57 18.81 -39.54
C THR A 182 -1.43 19.11 -38.31
N GLY A 183 -0.84 19.85 -37.37
CA GLY A 183 -1.41 21.04 -36.73
C GLY A 183 -2.89 21.02 -36.36
N GLY A 184 -3.17 20.49 -35.17
CA GLY A 184 -4.28 20.90 -34.32
C GLY A 184 -3.76 20.98 -32.89
N ALA A 185 -2.84 21.90 -32.62
CA ALA A 185 -2.43 22.20 -31.25
C ALA A 185 -3.67 22.75 -30.55
N ARG A 186 -4.31 21.92 -29.73
CA ARG A 186 -5.25 22.39 -28.73
C ARG A 186 -4.38 23.29 -27.84
N LEU A 187 -4.45 24.61 -28.03
CA LEU A 187 -3.91 25.54 -27.04
C LEU A 187 -4.61 25.12 -25.74
N LEU A 188 -3.87 24.50 -24.84
CA LEU A 188 -4.33 24.33 -23.48
C LEU A 188 -4.46 25.77 -22.97
N MET A 189 -5.69 26.26 -22.87
CA MET A 189 -5.91 27.59 -22.33
C MET A 189 -5.39 27.56 -20.89
N ALA A 190 -4.60 28.57 -20.51
CA ALA A 190 -4.14 28.72 -19.14
C ALA A 190 -5.36 28.71 -18.20
N VAL A 191 -5.19 28.19 -16.98
CA VAL A 191 -6.25 28.19 -15.97
C VAL A 191 -5.82 29.10 -14.83
N ARG A 192 -6.69 30.02 -14.42
CA ARG A 192 -6.49 30.90 -13.27
C ARG A 192 -7.52 30.57 -12.20
N ILE A 193 -7.07 30.10 -11.05
CA ILE A 193 -7.90 29.84 -9.89
C ILE A 193 -7.76 31.02 -8.93
N GLU A 194 -8.86 31.72 -8.69
CA GLU A 194 -8.96 32.77 -7.68
C GLU A 194 -9.66 32.20 -6.45
N ALA A 195 -9.02 32.33 -5.29
CA ALA A 195 -9.53 31.76 -4.05
C ALA A 195 -9.50 32.77 -2.93
N THR A 196 -10.54 32.75 -2.08
CA THR A 196 -10.50 33.51 -0.82
C THR A 196 -9.29 33.08 0.02
N ARG A 197 -8.99 31.77 0.04
CA ARG A 197 -7.84 31.20 0.76
C ARG A 197 -7.04 30.24 -0.13
N LEU A 198 -5.73 30.43 -0.20
CA LEU A 198 -4.78 29.48 -0.75
C LEU A 198 -4.01 28.82 0.40
N VAL A 199 -4.14 27.50 0.53
CA VAL A 199 -3.35 26.68 1.46
C VAL A 199 -2.22 26.04 0.64
N PRO A 200 -0.96 26.50 0.74
CA PRO A 200 0.12 26.07 -0.16
C PRO A 200 0.66 24.66 0.13
N GLY A 201 0.20 24.01 1.20
CA GLY A 201 0.73 22.73 1.70
C GLY A 201 1.92 22.88 2.65
N ARG A 202 2.83 23.83 2.37
CA ARG A 202 3.89 24.26 3.30
C ARG A 202 4.00 25.78 3.34
N GLY A 203 4.06 26.35 4.53
CA GLY A 203 4.06 27.80 4.75
C GLY A 203 2.70 28.29 5.22
N ASP A 204 2.55 29.60 5.31
CA ASP A 204 1.34 30.25 5.81
C ASP A 204 0.21 30.23 4.75
N VAL A 205 -1.03 30.28 5.22
CA VAL A 205 -2.21 30.46 4.37
C VAL A 205 -2.17 31.86 3.75
N VAL A 206 -2.45 31.95 2.45
CA VAL A 206 -2.52 33.21 1.71
C VAL A 206 -3.99 33.60 1.53
N GLU A 207 -4.37 34.74 2.10
CA GLU A 207 -5.69 35.35 1.86
C GLU A 207 -5.72 36.04 0.49
N ASN A 208 -6.86 35.99 -0.19
CA ASN A 208 -7.02 36.45 -1.58
C ASN A 208 -5.93 35.84 -2.49
N GLY A 209 -5.86 34.52 -2.49
CA GLY A 209 -4.85 33.76 -3.23
C GLY A 209 -5.22 33.51 -4.68
N VAL A 210 -4.21 33.40 -5.54
CA VAL A 210 -4.33 33.04 -6.95
C VAL A 210 -3.38 31.89 -7.26
N VAL A 211 -3.86 30.92 -8.03
CA VAL A 211 -3.04 29.88 -8.67
C VAL A 211 -3.21 29.99 -10.18
N VAL A 212 -2.09 30.04 -10.92
CA VAL A 212 -2.09 30.05 -12.38
C VAL A 212 -1.45 28.77 -12.87
N LEU A 213 -2.14 28.07 -13.78
CA LEU A 213 -1.66 26.88 -14.46
C LEU A 213 -1.46 27.17 -15.95
N ASP A 214 -0.32 26.72 -16.48
CA ASP A 214 -0.05 26.60 -17.91
C ASP A 214 0.02 25.11 -18.26
N GLY A 215 -1.03 24.59 -18.89
CA GLY A 215 -1.20 23.16 -19.07
C GLY A 215 -1.24 22.40 -17.74
N ASP A 216 -0.25 21.56 -17.49
CA ASP A 216 -0.10 20.71 -16.30
C ASP A 216 0.88 21.29 -15.25
N VAL A 217 1.39 22.49 -15.46
CA VAL A 217 2.38 23.14 -14.58
C VAL A 217 1.78 24.35 -13.88
N ILE A 218 2.00 24.46 -12.57
CA ILE A 218 1.73 25.68 -11.81
C ILE A 218 2.82 26.71 -12.12
N VAL A 219 2.46 27.83 -12.73
CA VAL A 219 3.38 28.93 -13.05
C VAL A 219 3.34 30.06 -12.02
N TYR A 220 2.28 30.13 -11.22
CA TYR A 220 2.15 31.06 -10.10
C TYR A 220 1.24 30.49 -9.02
N ALA A 221 1.59 30.71 -7.74
CA ALA A 221 0.73 30.44 -6.59
C ALA A 221 1.09 31.43 -5.47
N GLY A 222 0.22 32.38 -5.16
CA GLY A 222 0.53 33.46 -4.23
C GLY A 222 -0.60 34.47 -4.09
N ALA A 223 -0.29 35.66 -3.59
CA ALA A 223 -1.26 36.73 -3.40
C ALA A 223 -1.80 37.26 -4.76
N ALA A 224 -3.05 37.71 -4.81
CA ALA A 224 -3.66 38.14 -6.06
C ALA A 224 -3.00 39.39 -6.69
N ASP A 225 -2.46 40.29 -5.87
CA ASP A 225 -1.82 41.54 -6.28
C ASP A 225 -0.42 41.35 -6.89
N GLU A 226 0.24 40.24 -6.58
CA GLU A 226 1.51 39.81 -7.17
C GLU A 226 1.34 38.88 -8.38
N ALA A 227 0.10 38.46 -8.67
CA ALA A 227 -0.18 37.49 -9.72
C ALA A 227 0.06 38.09 -11.13
N PRO A 228 0.64 37.31 -12.07
CA PRO A 228 0.77 37.75 -13.45
C PRO A 228 -0.62 37.94 -14.10
N GLU A 229 -0.70 38.88 -15.04
CA GLU A 229 -1.88 39.04 -15.87
C GLU A 229 -2.05 37.84 -16.81
N THR A 230 -3.27 37.32 -16.91
CA THR A 230 -3.61 36.17 -17.74
C THR A 230 -4.95 36.42 -18.46
N PRO A 231 -4.99 37.32 -19.45
CA PRO A 231 -6.24 37.76 -20.09
C PRO A 231 -6.98 36.65 -20.82
N ASP A 232 -6.27 35.62 -21.30
CA ASP A 232 -6.82 34.50 -22.05
C ASP A 232 -7.06 33.25 -21.18
N ALA A 233 -6.88 33.34 -19.85
CA ALA A 233 -7.06 32.18 -18.97
C ALA A 233 -8.53 31.90 -18.67
N GLU A 234 -8.89 30.62 -18.55
CA GLU A 234 -10.13 30.21 -17.91
C GLU A 234 -10.07 30.57 -16.42
N VAL A 235 -10.98 31.43 -15.96
CA VAL A 235 -11.02 31.85 -14.56
C VAL A 235 -11.99 30.98 -13.76
N ILE A 236 -11.49 30.35 -12.70
CA ILE A 236 -12.25 29.57 -11.73
C ILE A 236 -12.20 30.30 -10.39
N THR A 237 -13.35 30.58 -9.80
CA THR A 237 -13.42 31.17 -8.45
C THR A 237 -13.85 30.11 -7.43
N THR A 238 -13.18 30.03 -6.30
CA THR A 238 -13.49 29.09 -5.21
C THR A 238 -13.29 29.75 -3.84
N GLU A 239 -13.82 29.14 -2.77
CA GLU A 239 -13.53 29.60 -1.41
C GLU A 239 -12.10 29.25 -1.00
N THR A 240 -11.66 28.02 -1.26
CA THR A 240 -10.34 27.54 -0.87
C THR A 240 -9.72 26.70 -1.97
N VAL A 241 -8.42 26.89 -2.18
CA VAL A 241 -7.59 26.07 -3.06
C VAL A 241 -6.39 25.53 -2.29
N MET A 242 -6.05 24.26 -2.53
CA MET A 242 -4.92 23.59 -1.91
C MET A 242 -4.34 22.51 -2.84
N PRO A 243 -3.10 22.04 -2.63
CA PRO A 243 -2.58 20.88 -3.33
C PRO A 243 -3.50 19.66 -3.15
N GLY A 244 -3.62 18.85 -4.19
CA GLY A 244 -4.31 17.57 -4.08
C GLY A 244 -3.65 16.67 -3.03
N MET A 245 -4.47 15.94 -2.28
CA MET A 245 -4.00 15.14 -1.14
C MET A 245 -3.24 13.89 -1.59
N TRP A 246 -2.42 13.37 -0.68
CA TRP A 246 -1.70 12.11 -0.83
C TRP A 246 -2.21 11.08 0.17
N GLU A 247 -2.52 9.87 -0.30
CA GLU A 247 -2.64 8.67 0.53
C GLU A 247 -1.34 7.90 0.43
N CYS A 248 -0.65 7.70 1.56
CA CYS A 248 0.69 7.11 1.58
C CYS A 248 0.69 5.59 1.89
N HIS A 249 -0.47 5.01 2.20
CA HIS A 249 -0.62 3.58 2.51
C HIS A 249 -1.95 3.05 1.96
N GLY A 250 -2.07 3.05 0.63
CA GLY A 250 -3.24 2.48 -0.05
C GLY A 250 -3.05 1.01 -0.42
N HIS A 251 -4.16 0.29 -0.53
CA HIS A 251 -4.21 -1.08 -1.05
C HIS A 251 -5.32 -1.21 -2.10
N PHE A 252 -4.94 -1.34 -3.37
CA PHE A 252 -5.89 -1.61 -4.46
C PHE A 252 -5.97 -3.12 -4.70
N ILE A 253 -6.78 -3.82 -3.91
CA ILE A 253 -6.88 -5.30 -3.95
C ILE A 253 -8.17 -5.79 -4.62
N GLY A 254 -9.26 -5.01 -4.59
CA GLY A 254 -10.55 -5.39 -5.18
C GLY A 254 -11.37 -6.39 -4.34
N THR A 255 -11.08 -6.48 -3.03
CA THR A 255 -11.91 -7.13 -2.01
C THR A 255 -12.71 -6.08 -1.23
N TYR A 256 -13.83 -6.49 -0.62
CA TYR A 256 -14.72 -5.59 0.14
C TYR A 256 -14.92 -6.01 1.61
N THR A 257 -14.34 -7.14 2.00
CA THR A 257 -14.46 -7.71 3.35
C THR A 257 -13.12 -7.58 4.09
N ALA A 258 -13.15 -7.78 5.40
CA ALA A 258 -11.95 -7.86 6.23
C ALA A 258 -11.39 -9.30 6.28
N ASN A 259 -11.95 -10.22 5.49
CA ASN A 259 -11.48 -11.59 5.40
C ASN A 259 -10.33 -11.67 4.39
N ILE A 260 -9.09 -11.74 4.89
CA ILE A 260 -7.89 -11.80 4.05
C ILE A 260 -7.87 -13.04 3.14
N ASP A 261 -8.55 -14.12 3.54
CA ASP A 261 -8.61 -15.36 2.75
C ASP A 261 -9.31 -15.17 1.40
N GLU A 262 -10.20 -14.18 1.28
CA GLU A 262 -10.87 -13.87 0.02
C GLU A 262 -9.90 -13.45 -1.09
N VAL A 263 -8.76 -12.85 -0.72
CA VAL A 263 -7.71 -12.50 -1.69
C VAL A 263 -7.24 -13.75 -2.45
N HIS A 264 -7.11 -14.88 -1.76
CA HIS A 264 -6.65 -16.14 -2.35
C HIS A 264 -7.69 -16.86 -3.20
N THR A 265 -8.93 -16.40 -3.23
CA THR A 265 -9.98 -16.95 -4.12
C THR A 265 -10.45 -15.94 -5.16
N LEU A 266 -10.03 -14.68 -5.04
CA LEU A 266 -10.32 -13.62 -5.99
C LEU A 266 -9.80 -13.97 -7.39
N ARG A 267 -10.67 -13.77 -8.38
CA ARG A 267 -10.29 -13.82 -9.78
C ARG A 267 -9.56 -12.52 -10.13
N PRO A 268 -8.33 -12.56 -10.65
CA PRO A 268 -7.54 -11.34 -10.89
C PRO A 268 -8.24 -10.36 -11.84
N GLN A 269 -9.00 -10.88 -12.82
CA GLN A 269 -9.79 -10.05 -13.74
C GLN A 269 -10.85 -9.24 -12.99
N LEU A 270 -11.53 -9.86 -12.02
CA LEU A 270 -12.55 -9.21 -11.23
C LEU A 270 -11.93 -8.19 -10.26
N GLY A 271 -10.82 -8.54 -9.62
CA GLY A 271 -10.05 -7.62 -8.77
C GLY A 271 -9.62 -6.37 -9.54
N ALA A 272 -8.97 -6.56 -10.70
CA ALA A 272 -8.55 -5.49 -11.59
C ALA A 272 -9.69 -4.58 -12.04
N MET A 273 -10.87 -5.13 -12.35
CA MET A 273 -12.05 -4.33 -12.69
C MET A 273 -12.55 -3.50 -11.50
N ARG A 274 -12.61 -4.08 -10.30
CA ARG A 274 -13.12 -3.39 -9.10
C ARG A 274 -12.24 -2.22 -8.68
N VAL A 275 -10.91 -2.37 -8.74
CA VAL A 275 -9.98 -1.32 -8.32
C VAL A 275 -10.05 -0.07 -9.19
N THR A 276 -10.61 -0.14 -10.41
CA THR A 276 -10.86 1.07 -11.22
C THR A 276 -11.88 2.01 -10.55
N ALA A 277 -12.91 1.45 -9.91
CA ALA A 277 -13.88 2.22 -9.15
C ALA A 277 -13.26 2.76 -7.85
N ASP A 278 -12.36 1.99 -7.22
CA ASP A 278 -11.62 2.44 -6.03
C ASP A 278 -10.72 3.64 -6.35
N ALA A 279 -10.01 3.58 -7.48
CA ALA A 279 -9.18 4.66 -7.98
C ALA A 279 -9.99 5.94 -8.21
N ARG A 280 -11.15 5.80 -8.84
CA ARG A 280 -12.05 6.93 -9.08
C ARG A 280 -12.56 7.53 -7.78
N ARG A 281 -12.97 6.68 -6.82
CA ARG A 281 -13.42 7.13 -5.49
C ARG A 281 -12.33 7.88 -4.73
N ALA A 282 -11.08 7.43 -4.81
CA ALA A 282 -9.96 8.14 -4.19
C ALA A 282 -9.78 9.54 -4.81
N LEU A 283 -9.83 9.64 -6.14
CA LEU A 283 -9.71 10.92 -6.84
C LEU A 283 -10.88 11.86 -6.52
N ASP A 284 -12.12 11.37 -6.54
CA ASP A 284 -13.31 12.15 -6.20
C ASP A 284 -13.28 12.63 -4.74
N ALA A 285 -12.58 11.92 -3.85
CA ALA A 285 -12.33 12.34 -2.47
C ALA A 285 -11.18 13.37 -2.32
N GLY A 286 -10.56 13.80 -3.41
CA GLY A 286 -9.48 14.80 -3.43
C GLY A 286 -8.06 14.23 -3.30
N PHE A 287 -7.90 12.91 -3.29
CA PHE A 287 -6.58 12.28 -3.37
C PHE A 287 -6.11 12.22 -4.81
N THR A 288 -5.10 13.03 -5.14
CA THR A 288 -4.53 13.09 -6.50
C THR A 288 -3.30 12.19 -6.65
N SER A 289 -2.79 11.66 -5.54
CA SER A 289 -1.67 10.72 -5.52
C SER A 289 -1.89 9.64 -4.46
N VAL A 290 -1.55 8.40 -4.78
CA VAL A 290 -1.64 7.26 -3.87
C VAL A 290 -0.33 6.46 -3.95
N ARG A 291 0.33 6.28 -2.81
CA ARG A 291 1.38 5.27 -2.65
C ARG A 291 0.72 3.96 -2.26
N GLU A 292 0.72 3.04 -3.21
CA GLU A 292 0.03 1.76 -3.09
C GLU A 292 1.05 0.71 -2.66
N VAL A 293 0.83 0.10 -1.49
CA VAL A 293 1.82 -0.72 -0.78
C VAL A 293 1.45 -2.21 -0.75
N GLY A 294 0.66 -2.69 -1.71
CA GLY A 294 0.35 -4.10 -1.89
C GLY A 294 -0.94 -4.34 -2.66
N GLY A 295 -0.86 -4.72 -3.93
CA GLY A 295 -2.05 -4.96 -4.76
C GLY A 295 -1.86 -4.73 -6.26
N PHE A 296 -2.93 -4.30 -6.93
CA PHE A 296 -2.99 -4.05 -8.37
C PHE A 296 -2.42 -2.68 -8.80
N GLY A 297 -1.86 -1.89 -7.87
CA GLY A 297 -1.49 -0.49 -8.11
C GLY A 297 -0.55 -0.29 -9.29
N VAL A 298 0.44 -1.16 -9.46
CA VAL A 298 1.41 -1.08 -10.59
C VAL A 298 0.73 -1.23 -11.96
N PHE A 299 -0.30 -2.07 -12.07
CA PHE A 299 -1.04 -2.26 -13.31
C PHE A 299 -2.08 -1.15 -13.53
N LEU A 300 -2.74 -0.74 -12.45
CA LEU A 300 -3.72 0.36 -12.48
C LEU A 300 -3.06 1.69 -12.84
N ALA A 301 -1.85 1.95 -12.34
CA ALA A 301 -1.05 3.12 -12.70
C ALA A 301 -0.87 3.22 -14.22
N ARG A 302 -0.52 2.11 -14.86
CA ARG A 302 -0.33 2.07 -16.31
C ARG A 302 -1.61 2.39 -17.08
N ALA A 303 -2.74 1.83 -16.65
CA ALA A 303 -4.04 2.10 -17.28
C ALA A 303 -4.49 3.57 -17.13
N ILE A 304 -4.14 4.20 -16.01
CA ILE A 304 -4.37 5.64 -15.78
C ILE A 304 -3.45 6.49 -16.67
N GLU A 305 -2.15 6.16 -16.73
CA GLU A 305 -1.18 6.84 -17.60
C GLU A 305 -1.57 6.74 -19.10
N GLU A 306 -2.23 5.64 -19.51
CA GLU A 306 -2.77 5.43 -20.87
C GLU A 306 -4.13 6.10 -21.11
N GLY A 307 -4.70 6.78 -20.10
CA GLY A 307 -5.99 7.46 -20.18
C GLY A 307 -7.21 6.54 -20.28
N GLN A 308 -7.05 5.23 -20.03
CA GLN A 308 -8.14 4.25 -20.07
C GLN A 308 -8.96 4.23 -18.78
N VAL A 309 -8.35 4.62 -17.66
CA VAL A 309 -8.97 4.69 -16.34
C VAL A 309 -8.72 6.07 -15.74
N VAL A 310 -9.74 6.63 -15.08
CA VAL A 310 -9.61 7.87 -14.31
C VAL A 310 -9.25 7.52 -12.87
N GLY A 311 -8.16 8.10 -12.37
CA GLY A 311 -7.71 7.88 -11.00
C GLY A 311 -6.50 8.77 -10.63
N PRO A 312 -6.00 8.65 -9.39
CA PRO A 312 -4.83 9.39 -8.93
C PRO A 312 -3.53 8.93 -9.61
N ASN A 313 -2.47 9.70 -9.42
CA ASN A 313 -1.11 9.23 -9.69
C ASN A 313 -0.77 8.09 -8.72
N ILE A 314 -0.49 6.90 -9.24
CA ILE A 314 -0.19 5.73 -8.40
C ILE A 314 1.31 5.46 -8.37
N TYR A 315 1.84 5.35 -7.15
CA TYR A 315 3.18 4.91 -6.81
C TYR A 315 3.09 3.51 -6.22
N GLY A 316 2.93 2.52 -7.09
CA GLY A 316 2.68 1.12 -6.70
C GLY A 316 3.93 0.37 -6.29
N SER A 317 3.79 -0.53 -5.32
CA SER A 317 4.86 -1.41 -4.84
C SER A 317 4.91 -2.76 -5.56
N GLY A 318 3.83 -3.12 -6.24
CA GLY A 318 3.57 -4.49 -6.65
C GLY A 318 3.02 -5.26 -5.45
N LEU A 319 3.62 -6.41 -5.16
CA LEU A 319 3.32 -7.18 -3.97
C LEU A 319 4.35 -6.87 -2.86
N MET A 320 3.92 -6.95 -1.61
CA MET A 320 4.81 -6.84 -0.46
C MET A 320 5.79 -8.02 -0.41
N LEU A 321 7.01 -7.76 0.04
CA LEU A 321 7.96 -8.81 0.40
C LEU A 321 7.76 -9.21 1.86
N SER A 322 7.65 -10.51 2.11
CA SER A 322 7.48 -11.11 3.43
C SER A 322 8.39 -12.33 3.57
N MET A 323 8.85 -12.64 4.77
CA MET A 323 9.46 -13.94 5.06
C MET A 323 8.38 -15.02 5.18
N THR A 324 8.78 -16.30 5.10
CA THR A 324 7.94 -17.43 5.50
C THR A 324 7.52 -17.26 6.96
N ALA A 325 6.26 -17.60 7.28
CA ALA A 325 5.60 -17.32 8.56
C ALA A 325 5.54 -15.82 8.93
N GLY A 326 5.66 -14.94 7.94
CA GLY A 326 5.60 -13.49 8.10
C GLY A 326 4.20 -12.90 7.92
N HIS A 327 4.08 -11.58 8.00
CA HIS A 327 2.78 -10.89 7.94
C HIS A 327 2.06 -11.07 6.60
N GLY A 328 2.83 -11.19 5.51
CA GLY A 328 2.29 -11.43 4.17
C GLY A 328 2.04 -12.90 3.84
N ASP A 329 2.31 -13.81 4.77
CA ASP A 329 2.07 -15.25 4.60
C ASP A 329 0.67 -15.64 5.07
N THR A 330 0.14 -16.72 4.50
CA THR A 330 -1.21 -17.24 4.73
C THR A 330 -1.12 -18.53 5.54
N HIS A 331 -0.89 -18.40 6.84
CA HIS A 331 -0.55 -19.53 7.73
C HIS A 331 -1.55 -20.69 7.74
N GLY A 332 -2.84 -20.41 7.53
CA GLY A 332 -3.90 -21.42 7.45
C GLY A 332 -3.91 -22.23 6.14
N MET A 333 -3.05 -21.88 5.18
CA MET A 333 -2.92 -22.52 3.88
C MET A 333 -1.56 -23.21 3.76
N ASP A 334 -1.52 -24.31 3.02
CA ASP A 334 -0.25 -24.91 2.57
C ASP A 334 0.61 -23.86 1.86
N LEU A 335 1.90 -23.76 2.25
CA LEU A 335 2.79 -22.69 1.81
C LEU A 335 2.90 -22.60 0.29
N ASP A 336 3.06 -23.74 -0.41
CA ASP A 336 3.16 -23.75 -1.87
C ASP A 336 1.87 -23.26 -2.53
N LYS A 337 0.71 -23.59 -1.96
CA LYS A 337 -0.59 -23.08 -2.42
C LYS A 337 -0.74 -21.58 -2.15
N ALA A 338 -0.30 -21.10 -1.00
CA ALA A 338 -0.32 -19.67 -0.68
C ALA A 338 0.53 -18.88 -1.68
N ARG A 339 1.78 -19.30 -1.90
CA ARG A 339 2.70 -18.72 -2.89
C ARG A 339 2.11 -18.76 -4.31
N ALA A 340 1.59 -19.91 -4.74
CA ALA A 340 0.97 -20.04 -6.05
C ALA A 340 -0.27 -19.14 -6.21
N SER A 341 -1.03 -18.91 -5.14
CA SER A 341 -2.17 -18.01 -5.16
C SER A 341 -1.77 -16.55 -5.33
N TRP A 342 -0.69 -16.10 -4.68
CA TRP A 342 -0.15 -14.75 -4.87
C TRP A 342 0.28 -14.51 -6.32
N VAL A 343 1.01 -15.47 -6.90
CA VAL A 343 1.40 -15.43 -8.31
C VAL A 343 0.16 -15.38 -9.21
N ARG A 344 -0.87 -16.17 -8.93
CA ARG A 344 -2.10 -16.20 -9.72
C ARG A 344 -2.86 -14.88 -9.67
N VAL A 345 -2.91 -14.21 -8.51
CA VAL A 345 -3.74 -13.02 -8.30
C VAL A 345 -3.00 -11.74 -8.71
N PHE A 346 -1.74 -11.58 -8.32
CA PHE A 346 -0.97 -10.35 -8.52
C PHE A 346 0.21 -10.49 -9.50
N GLY A 347 0.43 -11.70 -10.04
CA GLY A 347 1.43 -11.96 -11.06
C GLY A 347 2.82 -12.32 -10.53
N GLU A 348 3.08 -12.17 -9.23
CA GLU A 348 4.37 -12.47 -8.60
C GLU A 348 4.21 -13.02 -7.19
N ASP A 349 5.27 -13.65 -6.69
CA ASP A 349 5.38 -14.19 -5.34
C ASP A 349 6.18 -13.25 -4.42
N GLY A 350 5.59 -12.89 -3.29
CA GLY A 350 6.16 -11.98 -2.28
C GLY A 350 6.88 -12.70 -1.13
N ILE A 351 6.78 -14.02 -1.00
CA ILE A 351 7.45 -14.76 0.07
C ILE A 351 8.92 -15.01 -0.31
N VAL A 352 9.84 -14.47 0.47
CA VAL A 352 11.29 -14.52 0.21
C VAL A 352 12.06 -14.77 1.51
N ASP A 353 12.99 -15.72 1.48
CA ASP A 353 13.83 -16.08 2.62
C ASP A 353 15.31 -16.07 2.22
N GLY A 354 16.11 -15.37 3.00
CA GLY A 354 17.53 -15.15 2.79
C GLY A 354 17.83 -14.00 1.81
N PRO A 355 19.05 -13.43 1.90
CA PRO A 355 19.47 -12.29 1.07
C PRO A 355 19.29 -12.49 -0.45
N ASP A 356 19.58 -13.68 -0.97
CA ASP A 356 19.49 -13.94 -2.40
C ASP A 356 18.05 -13.93 -2.92
N GLN A 357 17.11 -14.53 -2.17
CA GLN A 357 15.69 -14.47 -2.52
C GLN A 357 15.14 -13.07 -2.36
N CYS A 358 15.57 -12.33 -1.32
CA CYS A 358 15.21 -10.93 -1.12
C CYS A 358 15.63 -10.07 -2.33
N ARG A 359 16.87 -10.22 -2.79
CA ARG A 359 17.39 -9.56 -4.00
C ARG A 359 16.56 -9.91 -5.23
N ALA A 360 16.25 -11.19 -5.43
CA ALA A 360 15.40 -11.62 -6.52
C ALA A 360 13.97 -11.06 -6.42
N GLY A 361 13.38 -11.02 -5.22
CA GLY A 361 12.06 -10.46 -4.94
C GLY A 361 11.96 -9.00 -5.32
N VAL A 362 12.92 -8.17 -4.89
CA VAL A 362 13.00 -6.76 -5.27
C VAL A 362 13.03 -6.59 -6.79
N ARG A 363 13.89 -7.36 -7.48
CA ARG A 363 13.98 -7.31 -8.95
C ARG A 363 12.68 -7.70 -9.65
N ARG A 364 11.92 -8.64 -9.09
CA ARG A 364 10.61 -9.04 -9.63
C ARG A 364 9.58 -7.92 -9.48
N MET A 365 9.54 -7.23 -8.33
CA MET A 365 8.68 -6.05 -8.16
C MET A 365 9.07 -4.91 -9.09
N LEU A 366 10.37 -4.64 -9.24
CA LEU A 366 10.87 -3.65 -10.19
C LEU A 366 10.51 -4.00 -11.64
N ARG A 367 10.54 -5.28 -12.01
CA ARG A 367 10.12 -5.77 -13.33
C ARG A 367 8.63 -5.48 -13.60
N LEU A 368 7.78 -5.51 -12.56
CA LEU A 368 6.37 -5.10 -12.69
C LEU A 368 6.18 -3.58 -12.84
N GLY A 369 7.23 -2.78 -12.65
CA GLY A 369 7.18 -1.32 -12.70
C GLY A 369 7.01 -0.65 -11.34
N ALA A 370 7.33 -1.34 -10.25
CA ALA A 370 7.22 -0.77 -8.90
C ALA A 370 8.01 0.55 -8.75
N LYS A 371 7.33 1.57 -8.19
CA LYS A 371 7.89 2.89 -7.86
C LYS A 371 8.34 2.99 -6.39
N VAL A 372 8.01 1.99 -5.57
CA VAL A 372 8.45 1.81 -4.19
C VAL A 372 8.56 0.31 -3.90
N ILE A 373 9.37 -0.12 -2.93
CA ILE A 373 9.38 -1.52 -2.47
C ILE A 373 8.71 -1.57 -1.10
N LYS A 374 7.86 -2.56 -0.84
CA LYS A 374 7.22 -2.77 0.46
C LYS A 374 7.74 -4.05 1.12
N VAL A 375 8.02 -3.99 2.42
CA VAL A 375 8.40 -5.14 3.25
C VAL A 375 7.55 -5.24 4.51
N HIS A 376 7.44 -6.46 5.05
CA HIS A 376 6.98 -6.71 6.42
C HIS A 376 8.17 -6.86 7.37
N ALA A 377 8.46 -5.82 8.15
CA ALA A 377 9.61 -5.79 9.08
C ALA A 377 9.22 -6.11 10.54
N SER A 378 7.93 -6.34 10.79
CA SER A 378 7.41 -6.92 12.03
C SER A 378 6.20 -7.80 11.71
N GLY A 379 5.72 -8.54 12.73
CA GLY A 379 4.40 -9.12 12.63
C GLY A 379 3.30 -8.07 12.47
N GLY A 380 2.12 -8.51 12.07
CA GLY A 380 0.96 -7.66 11.92
C GLY A 380 -0.28 -8.16 12.60
N VAL A 381 -1.34 -7.38 12.46
CA VAL A 381 -2.60 -7.62 13.16
C VAL A 381 -3.46 -8.65 12.43
N MET A 382 -3.37 -8.71 11.10
CA MET A 382 -4.25 -9.50 10.23
C MET A 382 -3.76 -10.92 9.92
N SER A 383 -2.55 -11.28 10.33
CA SER A 383 -1.94 -12.60 10.13
C SER A 383 -2.05 -13.43 11.41
N GLU A 384 -2.06 -14.76 11.29
CA GLU A 384 -2.40 -15.65 12.42
C GLU A 384 -1.25 -15.85 13.43
N LEU A 385 -0.10 -16.39 13.00
CA LEU A 385 0.95 -16.92 13.86
C LEU A 385 1.97 -15.89 14.37
N ASP A 386 2.13 -14.77 13.67
CA ASP A 386 3.13 -13.75 14.01
C ASP A 386 2.64 -12.80 15.13
N ASP A 387 3.51 -11.91 15.60
CA ASP A 387 3.20 -10.95 16.67
C ASP A 387 3.62 -9.54 16.24
N PRO A 388 2.73 -8.53 16.30
CA PRO A 388 3.07 -7.13 16.05
C PRO A 388 4.33 -6.61 16.77
N HIS A 389 4.67 -7.15 17.95
CA HIS A 389 5.85 -6.74 18.71
C HIS A 389 7.16 -7.32 18.19
N LEU A 390 7.10 -8.45 17.48
CA LEU A 390 8.29 -9.18 17.04
C LEU A 390 8.70 -8.72 15.63
N PRO A 391 10.00 -8.52 15.37
CA PRO A 391 10.47 -8.15 14.03
C PRO A 391 10.36 -9.34 13.08
N GLN A 392 10.34 -9.01 11.80
CA GLN A 392 10.46 -9.93 10.68
C GLN A 392 11.61 -9.49 9.79
N PHE A 393 12.15 -10.45 9.03
CA PHE A 393 13.46 -10.41 8.37
C PHE A 393 14.64 -10.23 9.34
N SER A 394 15.76 -10.84 8.97
CA SER A 394 17.07 -10.49 9.50
C SER A 394 17.51 -9.12 8.96
N LEU A 395 18.47 -8.52 9.66
CA LEU A 395 19.05 -7.25 9.23
C LEU A 395 19.77 -7.36 7.87
N ASP A 396 20.38 -8.50 7.57
CA ASP A 396 21.07 -8.74 6.30
C ASP A 396 20.09 -8.82 5.12
N GLU A 397 18.91 -9.40 5.33
CA GLU A 397 17.83 -9.40 4.35
C GLU A 397 17.31 -7.99 4.11
N LEU A 398 17.02 -7.22 5.18
CA LEU A 398 16.56 -5.83 5.05
C LEU A 398 17.59 -4.95 4.34
N ARG A 399 18.88 -5.06 4.68
CA ARG A 399 19.97 -4.36 3.99
C ARG A 399 20.03 -4.74 2.52
N THR A 400 19.90 -6.02 2.20
CA THR A 400 19.90 -6.50 0.81
C THR A 400 18.72 -5.92 0.02
N ILE A 401 17.54 -5.84 0.63
CA ILE A 401 16.36 -5.23 0.01
C ILE A 401 16.59 -3.74 -0.27
N VAL A 402 17.12 -3.01 0.72
CA VAL A 402 17.43 -1.58 0.59
C VAL A 402 18.49 -1.34 -0.48
N ASP A 403 19.58 -2.12 -0.49
CA ASP A 403 20.65 -2.00 -1.48
C ASP A 403 20.13 -2.20 -2.91
N GLU A 404 19.26 -3.19 -3.14
CA GLU A 404 18.70 -3.44 -4.46
C GLU A 404 17.66 -2.40 -4.89
N ALA A 405 16.82 -1.93 -3.96
CA ALA A 405 15.86 -0.88 -4.23
C ALA A 405 16.57 0.44 -4.59
N THR A 406 17.55 0.85 -3.78
CA THR A 406 18.29 2.10 -3.96
C THR A 406 19.19 2.10 -5.20
N ARG A 407 19.74 0.94 -5.60
CA ARG A 407 20.44 0.77 -6.89
C ARG A 407 19.57 1.18 -8.08
N MET A 408 18.26 1.05 -7.94
CA MET A 408 17.26 1.41 -8.95
C MET A 408 16.50 2.68 -8.59
N GLU A 409 17.06 3.51 -7.69
CA GLU A 409 16.49 4.78 -7.22
C GLU A 409 15.07 4.61 -6.67
N ARG A 410 14.83 3.55 -5.90
CA ARG A 410 13.58 3.31 -5.18
C ARG A 410 13.80 3.32 -3.69
N LEU A 411 12.78 3.79 -2.98
CA LEU A 411 12.69 3.71 -1.52
C LEU A 411 12.03 2.39 -1.11
N VAL A 412 12.27 2.00 0.14
CA VAL A 412 11.61 0.87 0.79
C VAL A 412 10.67 1.41 1.87
N ALA A 413 9.45 0.88 1.93
CA ALA A 413 8.45 1.09 2.97
C ALA A 413 8.35 -0.15 3.87
N ALA A 414 8.38 0.03 5.19
CA ALA A 414 8.32 -1.08 6.13
C ALA A 414 7.02 -1.06 6.93
N HIS A 415 6.19 -2.10 6.77
CA HIS A 415 5.21 -2.45 7.80
C HIS A 415 5.95 -2.74 9.10
N CYS A 416 5.67 -1.95 10.14
CA CYS A 416 6.34 -2.11 11.42
C CYS A 416 5.50 -1.58 12.58
N HIS A 417 5.11 -2.47 13.49
CA HIS A 417 4.46 -2.10 14.75
C HIS A 417 5.50 -1.99 15.88
N GLY A 418 6.20 -3.09 16.18
CA GLY A 418 7.09 -3.22 17.32
C GLY A 418 8.42 -2.46 17.18
N LYS A 419 8.88 -1.83 18.27
CA LYS A 419 10.13 -1.06 18.35
C LYS A 419 11.34 -1.78 17.74
N ARG A 420 11.54 -3.07 18.03
CA ARG A 420 12.71 -3.83 17.51
C ARG A 420 12.70 -3.90 15.98
N GLY A 421 11.52 -4.06 15.37
CA GLY A 421 11.37 -4.01 13.92
C GLY A 421 11.67 -2.62 13.37
N ILE A 422 11.18 -1.57 14.03
CA ILE A 422 11.43 -0.17 13.64
C ILE A 422 12.94 0.10 13.63
N MET A 423 13.65 -0.21 14.71
CA MET A 423 15.09 0.00 14.80
C MET A 423 15.86 -0.78 13.73
N ASN A 424 15.49 -2.05 13.48
CA ASN A 424 16.11 -2.84 12.42
C ASN A 424 15.88 -2.24 11.02
N ALA A 425 14.67 -1.76 10.74
CA ALA A 425 14.33 -1.10 9.47
C ALA A 425 15.16 0.17 9.28
N LEU A 426 15.27 1.02 10.30
CA LEU A 426 16.06 2.24 10.26
C LEU A 426 17.56 1.94 10.09
N GLU A 427 18.08 0.94 10.81
CA GLU A 427 19.48 0.49 10.67
C GLU A 427 19.78 -0.05 9.27
N ALA A 428 18.83 -0.72 8.63
CA ALA A 428 18.94 -1.18 7.25
C ALA A 428 18.88 -0.03 6.23
N GLY A 429 18.45 1.18 6.63
CA GLY A 429 18.35 2.36 5.77
C GLY A 429 16.95 2.65 5.22
N ILE A 430 15.91 1.97 5.71
CA ILE A 430 14.52 2.22 5.34
C ILE A 430 14.09 3.60 5.87
N LYS A 431 13.34 4.37 5.06
CA LYS A 431 13.00 5.78 5.34
C LYS A 431 11.52 6.06 5.51
N THR A 432 10.67 5.05 5.48
CA THR A 432 9.23 5.19 5.73
C THR A 432 8.75 4.00 6.52
N ILE A 433 8.31 4.31 7.74
CA ILE A 433 7.80 3.35 8.72
C ILE A 433 6.29 3.46 8.70
N GLU A 434 5.64 2.34 8.45
CA GLU A 434 4.20 2.24 8.38
C GLU A 434 3.64 1.69 9.69
N HIS A 435 2.51 2.22 10.14
CA HIS A 435 1.87 1.97 11.44
C HIS A 435 2.65 2.59 12.61
N GLY A 436 3.83 2.07 12.93
CA GLY A 436 4.67 2.55 14.03
C GLY A 436 3.97 2.51 15.40
N THR A 437 3.08 1.54 15.63
CA THR A 437 2.18 1.54 16.79
C THR A 437 2.87 1.54 18.15
N TYR A 438 4.02 0.86 18.27
CA TYR A 438 4.79 0.79 19.51
C TYR A 438 6.06 1.64 19.43
N LEU A 439 5.99 2.75 18.69
CA LEU A 439 7.04 3.75 18.63
C LEU A 439 7.16 4.44 19.98
N ASP A 440 8.39 4.50 20.50
CA ASP A 440 8.75 5.25 21.70
C ASP A 440 9.74 6.37 21.38
N GLU A 441 10.17 7.11 22.40
CA GLU A 441 11.06 8.27 22.23
C GLU A 441 12.40 7.90 21.57
N GLU A 442 12.98 6.75 21.91
CA GLU A 442 14.22 6.29 21.27
C GLU A 442 14.03 5.99 19.77
N ALA A 443 12.92 5.31 19.42
CA ALA A 443 12.60 5.06 18.02
C ALA A 443 12.29 6.37 17.27
N ALA A 444 11.60 7.32 17.92
CA ALA A 444 11.31 8.63 17.36
C ALA A 444 12.59 9.42 17.06
N ASP A 445 13.53 9.47 18.02
CA ASP A 445 14.85 10.09 17.85
C ASP A 445 15.60 9.46 16.67
N ALA A 446 15.62 8.13 16.60
CA ALA A 446 16.26 7.41 15.50
C ALA A 446 15.61 7.72 14.14
N MET A 447 14.28 7.88 14.08
CA MET A 447 13.59 8.30 12.85
C MET A 447 14.01 9.71 12.43
N VAL A 448 14.09 10.66 13.36
CA VAL A 448 14.56 12.02 13.08
C VAL A 448 16.01 12.02 12.61
N GLU A 449 16.91 11.31 13.31
CA GLU A 449 18.33 11.21 12.96
C GLU A 449 18.55 10.62 11.57
N THR A 450 17.71 9.66 11.17
CA THR A 450 17.81 8.99 9.87
C THR A 450 17.00 9.67 8.78
N GLY A 451 16.19 10.69 9.10
CA GLY A 451 15.28 11.35 8.15
C GLY A 451 14.15 10.44 7.66
N ALA A 452 13.73 9.47 8.48
CA ALA A 452 12.60 8.61 8.19
C ALA A 452 11.27 9.31 8.52
N ILE A 453 10.22 8.99 7.77
CA ILE A 453 8.87 9.47 8.02
C ILE A 453 8.01 8.37 8.65
N LEU A 454 7.00 8.78 9.42
CA LEU A 454 5.96 7.91 9.96
C LEU A 454 4.68 8.06 9.15
N VAL A 455 4.12 6.94 8.70
CA VAL A 455 2.77 6.86 8.13
C VAL A 455 1.92 6.04 9.10
N PRO A 456 1.15 6.69 10.00
CA PRO A 456 0.58 6.02 11.16
C PRO A 456 -0.62 5.13 10.80
N THR A 457 -1.36 5.41 9.72
CA THR A 457 -2.54 4.63 9.31
C THR A 457 -3.62 4.47 10.40
N ARG A 458 -3.79 5.47 11.28
CA ARG A 458 -4.72 5.39 12.42
C ARG A 458 -6.13 4.94 12.05
N TRP A 459 -6.64 5.42 10.91
CA TRP A 459 -7.99 5.14 10.46
C TRP A 459 -8.30 3.64 10.35
N ILE A 460 -7.38 2.81 9.83
CA ILE A 460 -7.67 1.37 9.67
C ILE A 460 -7.80 0.68 11.03
N VAL A 461 -7.07 1.14 12.04
CA VAL A 461 -7.15 0.59 13.40
C VAL A 461 -8.52 0.89 14.00
N GLU A 462 -8.96 2.15 13.94
CA GLU A 462 -10.28 2.56 14.43
C GLU A 462 -11.41 1.85 13.67
N PHE A 463 -11.26 1.74 12.34
CA PHE A 463 -12.23 1.06 11.49
C PHE A 463 -12.37 -0.44 11.84
N LEU A 464 -11.25 -1.15 12.03
CA LEU A 464 -11.31 -2.58 12.36
C LEU A 464 -11.88 -2.83 13.76
N VAL A 465 -11.61 -1.95 14.73
CA VAL A 465 -12.25 -2.00 16.06
C VAL A 465 -13.76 -1.80 15.96
N ALA A 466 -14.22 -0.81 15.17
CA ALA A 466 -15.64 -0.47 15.07
C ALA A 466 -16.44 -1.44 14.19
N GLU A 467 -15.88 -1.86 13.05
CA GLU A 467 -16.61 -2.52 11.97
C GLU A 467 -16.03 -3.89 11.56
N GLY A 468 -14.86 -4.28 12.08
CA GLY A 468 -14.16 -5.51 11.65
C GLY A 468 -14.99 -6.77 11.85
N GLU A 469 -15.69 -6.90 12.97
CA GLU A 469 -16.54 -8.06 13.28
C GLU A 469 -17.69 -8.22 12.26
N LYS A 470 -18.36 -7.12 11.91
CA LYS A 470 -19.43 -7.13 10.89
C LYS A 470 -18.90 -7.46 9.49
N ARG A 471 -17.59 -7.28 9.27
CA ARG A 471 -16.90 -7.48 8.00
C ARG A 471 -16.10 -8.78 7.93
N GLY A 472 -16.26 -9.66 8.91
CA GLY A 472 -15.67 -11.00 8.91
C GLY A 472 -14.19 -11.04 9.29
N ILE A 473 -13.72 -10.12 10.14
CA ILE A 473 -12.36 -10.21 10.71
C ILE A 473 -12.20 -11.55 11.47
N PRO A 474 -11.09 -12.28 11.28
CA PRO A 474 -10.81 -13.48 12.06
C PRO A 474 -10.63 -13.19 13.56
N GLU A 475 -10.96 -14.15 14.42
CA GLU A 475 -10.90 -13.99 15.89
C GLU A 475 -9.48 -13.70 16.41
N TYR A 476 -8.44 -14.30 15.81
CA TYR A 476 -7.06 -13.98 16.18
C TYR A 476 -6.71 -12.52 15.89
N ALA A 477 -7.19 -11.98 14.76
CA ALA A 477 -6.93 -10.61 14.35
C ALA A 477 -7.73 -9.62 15.20
N LYS A 478 -8.96 -9.99 15.60
CA LYS A 478 -9.76 -9.25 16.58
C LYS A 478 -9.01 -9.04 17.91
N LYS A 479 -8.39 -10.09 18.43
CA LYS A 479 -7.60 -10.01 19.68
C LYS A 479 -6.39 -9.11 19.51
N LYS A 480 -5.65 -9.26 18.40
CA LYS A 480 -4.48 -8.42 18.11
C LYS A 480 -4.86 -6.95 17.92
N ILE A 481 -5.96 -6.65 17.23
CA ILE A 481 -6.36 -5.25 16.98
C ILE A 481 -6.81 -4.56 18.27
N GLN A 482 -7.49 -5.27 19.17
CA GLN A 482 -7.91 -4.71 20.46
C GLN A 482 -6.70 -4.23 21.28
N VAL A 483 -5.67 -5.06 21.40
CA VAL A 483 -4.43 -4.69 22.09
C VAL A 483 -3.69 -3.57 21.34
N THR A 484 -3.56 -3.69 20.02
CA THR A 484 -2.83 -2.70 19.21
C THR A 484 -3.49 -1.33 19.22
N ALA A 485 -4.83 -1.26 19.28
CA ALA A 485 -5.58 -0.02 19.28
C ALA A 485 -5.35 0.84 20.53
N GLU A 486 -5.09 0.21 21.69
CA GLU A 486 -4.78 0.88 22.96
C GLU A 486 -3.47 1.68 22.88
N HIS A 487 -2.52 1.25 22.06
CA HIS A 487 -1.19 1.87 21.94
C HIS A 487 -1.09 2.90 20.81
N HIS A 488 -2.06 2.91 19.91
CA HIS A 488 -2.05 3.79 18.76
C HIS A 488 -2.74 5.15 19.05
N ALA A 489 -3.20 5.36 20.30
CA ALA A 489 -4.01 6.49 20.75
C ALA A 489 -3.26 7.83 20.80
#